data_AF-A0A2T5C757-F1
#
_entry.id   AF-A0A2T5C757-F1
#
_cell.length_a   1.000
_cell.length_b   1.000
_cell.length_c   1.000
_cell.angle_alpha   90.00
_cell.angle_beta   90.00
_cell.angle_gamma   90.00
#
_symmetry.space_group_name_H-M   'P 1'
#
loop_
_entity.id
_entity.type
_entity.pdbx_description
1 polymer ?
#
loop_
_entity_poly.entity_id
_entity_poly.type
_entity_poly.pdbx_seq_one_letter_code
_entity_poly.pdbx_strand_id
1 'polypeptide(L)'
;FRTYRAAYRVISRANRILDNIERLPESSLRNNIEGEALALRAILHFDIARVYCKIPTQSTDAKQSLGIYYSKQFDPNALNRRVGTTVDQVYLNVIADLERAYSLVNANNGIGRLNKSAIAGLLSRVYLYYGNYPKVVEYADIAIPAGSS
;
A
#
# COMPACT_ATOMS: atom_id res chain seq x y z
N PHE A 1 -3.94 18.94 -12.44
CA PHE A 1 -3.77 17.85 -11.44
C PHE A 1 -4.39 16.52 -11.91
N ARG A 2 -3.72 15.78 -12.82
CA ARG A 2 -4.23 14.51 -13.38
C ARG A 2 -3.92 13.29 -12.48
N THR A 3 -2.97 13.41 -11.56
CA THR A 3 -2.41 12.32 -10.73
C THR A 3 -3.41 11.75 -9.72
N TYR A 4 -4.16 12.60 -8.99
CA TYR A 4 -5.14 12.14 -7.99
C TYR A 4 -6.24 11.28 -8.63
N ARG A 5 -6.89 11.78 -9.68
CA ARG A 5 -7.98 11.06 -10.36
C ARG A 5 -7.50 9.77 -11.03
N ALA A 6 -6.28 9.77 -11.58
CA ALA A 6 -5.68 8.57 -12.14
C ALA A 6 -5.41 7.50 -11.08
N ALA A 7 -4.83 7.89 -9.93
CA ALA A 7 -4.53 6.97 -8.84
C ALA A 7 -5.82 6.36 -8.25
N TYR A 8 -6.85 7.15 -7.93
CA TYR A 8 -8.11 6.61 -7.41
C TYR A 8 -8.87 5.73 -8.42
N ARG A 9 -8.66 5.93 -9.73
CA ARG A 9 -9.20 5.01 -10.74
C ARG A 9 -8.53 3.63 -10.67
N VAL A 10 -7.21 3.58 -10.46
CA VAL A 10 -6.47 2.32 -10.31
C VAL A 10 -6.80 1.67 -8.97
N ILE A 11 -6.88 2.44 -7.89
CA ILE A 11 -7.34 1.98 -6.57
C ILE A 11 -8.73 1.33 -6.67
N SER A 12 -9.67 2.00 -7.35
CA SER A 12 -11.03 1.45 -7.56
C SER A 12 -10.99 0.11 -8.30
N ARG A 13 -10.12 -0.06 -9.30
CA ARG A 13 -9.93 -1.35 -9.99
C ARG A 13 -9.32 -2.41 -9.07
N ALA A 14 -8.33 -2.06 -8.27
CA ALA A 14 -7.75 -2.96 -7.28
C ALA A 14 -8.81 -3.42 -6.26
N ASN A 15 -9.61 -2.49 -5.73
CA ASN A 15 -10.71 -2.83 -4.82
C ASN A 15 -11.74 -3.74 -5.49
N ARG A 16 -12.07 -3.53 -6.76
CA ARG A 16 -12.98 -4.45 -7.47
C ARG A 16 -12.43 -5.88 -7.55
N ILE A 17 -11.12 -6.04 -7.69
CA ILE A 17 -10.48 -7.37 -7.62
C ILE A 17 -10.63 -7.94 -6.20
N LEU A 18 -10.26 -7.16 -5.18
CA LEU A 18 -10.30 -7.58 -3.77
C LEU A 18 -11.71 -7.96 -3.30
N ASP A 19 -12.73 -7.20 -3.69
CA ASP A 19 -14.13 -7.48 -3.33
C ASP A 19 -14.68 -8.75 -4.02
N ASN A 20 -14.00 -9.26 -5.05
CA ASN A 20 -14.43 -10.42 -5.83
C ASN A 20 -13.48 -11.61 -5.73
N ILE A 21 -12.34 -11.46 -5.04
CA ILE A 21 -11.26 -12.46 -5.05
C ILE A 21 -11.71 -13.78 -4.42
N GLU A 22 -12.63 -13.72 -3.45
CA GLU A 22 -13.19 -14.88 -2.75
C GLU A 22 -14.09 -15.76 -3.63
N ARG A 23 -14.53 -15.24 -4.79
CA ARG A 23 -15.28 -16.01 -5.79
C ARG A 23 -14.40 -16.98 -6.56
N LEU A 24 -13.07 -16.79 -6.52
CA LEU A 24 -12.12 -17.72 -7.10
C LEU A 24 -11.82 -18.85 -6.10
N PRO A 25 -11.61 -20.09 -6.57
CA PRO A 25 -11.11 -21.16 -5.72
C PRO A 25 -9.81 -20.76 -5.01
N GLU A 26 -9.64 -21.21 -3.77
CA GLU A 26 -8.40 -21.02 -3.03
C GLU A 26 -7.23 -21.66 -3.77
N SER A 27 -6.21 -20.86 -4.04
CA SER A 27 -5.03 -21.27 -4.80
C SER A 27 -3.88 -20.30 -4.55
N SER A 28 -2.64 -20.74 -4.80
CA SER A 28 -1.48 -19.86 -4.80
C SER A 28 -1.62 -18.70 -5.79
N LEU A 29 -2.27 -18.94 -6.94
CA LEU A 29 -2.57 -17.92 -7.92
C LEU A 29 -3.53 -16.86 -7.35
N ARG A 30 -4.61 -17.28 -6.68
CA ARG A 30 -5.55 -16.38 -6.02
C ARG A 30 -4.84 -15.50 -4.98
N ASN A 31 -4.04 -16.10 -4.11
CA ASN A 31 -3.28 -15.39 -3.08
C ASN A 31 -2.33 -14.37 -3.71
N ASN A 32 -1.62 -14.76 -4.77
CA ASN A 32 -0.70 -13.86 -5.45
C ASN A 32 -1.42 -12.65 -6.08
N ILE A 33 -2.58 -12.86 -6.70
CA ILE A 33 -3.42 -11.77 -7.26
C ILE A 33 -3.91 -10.85 -6.15
N GLU A 34 -4.36 -11.41 -5.02
CA GLU A 34 -4.76 -10.63 -3.85
C GLU A 34 -3.60 -9.76 -3.34
N GLY A 35 -2.41 -10.35 -3.21
CA GLY A 35 -1.20 -9.65 -2.76
C GLY A 35 -0.83 -8.50 -3.70
N GLU A 36 -0.80 -8.72 -5.01
CA GLU A 36 -0.52 -7.67 -5.99
C GLU A 36 -1.57 -6.54 -5.93
N ALA A 37 -2.85 -6.87 -5.80
CA ALA A 37 -3.93 -5.88 -5.71
C ALA A 37 -3.85 -5.04 -4.42
N LEU A 38 -3.58 -5.67 -3.27
CA LEU A 38 -3.36 -4.98 -1.99
C LEU A 38 -2.17 -4.04 -2.06
N ALA A 39 -1.04 -4.49 -2.62
CA ALA A 39 0.16 -3.66 -2.74
C ALA A 39 -0.06 -2.46 -3.68
N LEU A 40 -0.77 -2.65 -4.80
CA LEU A 40 -1.15 -1.56 -5.70
C LEU A 40 -2.07 -0.54 -5.01
N ARG A 41 -3.04 -1.01 -4.22
CA ARG A 41 -3.90 -0.12 -3.43
C ARG A 41 -3.08 0.70 -2.45
N ALA A 42 -2.18 0.05 -1.71
CA ALA A 42 -1.38 0.70 -0.68
C ALA A 42 -0.43 1.76 -1.26
N ILE A 43 0.35 1.43 -2.29
CA ILE A 43 1.35 2.35 -2.86
C ILE A 43 0.71 3.61 -3.46
N LEU A 44 -0.46 3.47 -4.09
CA LEU A 44 -1.16 4.61 -4.68
C LEU A 44 -1.72 5.54 -3.60
N HIS A 45 -2.25 5.01 -2.50
CA HIS A 45 -2.64 5.84 -1.36
C HIS A 45 -1.43 6.51 -0.72
N PHE A 46 -0.32 5.80 -0.58
CA PHE A 46 0.92 6.36 -0.04
C PHE A 46 1.46 7.52 -0.89
N ASP A 47 1.51 7.37 -2.22
CA ASP A 47 1.96 8.43 -3.12
C ASP A 47 1.06 9.66 -3.05
N ILE A 48 -0.26 9.46 -2.97
CA ILE A 48 -1.21 10.57 -2.76
C ILE A 48 -0.99 11.23 -1.40
N ALA A 49 -0.80 10.45 -0.33
CA ALA A 49 -0.58 10.97 1.01
C ALA A 49 0.70 11.83 1.07
N ARG A 50 1.79 11.39 0.44
CA ARG A 50 3.05 12.16 0.39
C ARG A 50 2.92 13.51 -0.32
N VAL A 51 1.98 13.64 -1.26
CA VAL A 51 1.75 14.88 -2.01
C VAL A 51 0.80 15.83 -1.26
N TYR A 52 -0.19 15.29 -0.53
CA TYR A 52 -1.31 16.08 0.01
C TYR A 52 -1.40 16.14 1.53
N CYS A 53 -0.58 15.37 2.26
CA CYS A 53 -0.58 15.32 3.72
C CYS A 53 0.79 15.72 4.29
N LYS A 54 0.80 16.07 5.58
CA LYS A 54 2.05 16.20 6.32
C LYS A 54 2.75 14.84 6.42
N ILE A 55 4.08 14.84 6.36
CA ILE A 55 4.88 13.62 6.51
C ILE A 55 5.14 13.38 8.00
N PRO A 56 4.83 12.18 8.56
CA PRO A 56 4.96 11.88 9.98
C PRO A 56 6.33 12.22 10.59
N THR A 57 7.41 11.99 9.86
CA THR A 57 8.78 12.26 10.31
C THR A 57 9.25 13.70 10.13
N GLN A 58 8.44 14.57 9.53
CA GLN A 58 8.82 15.97 9.26
C GLN A 58 8.02 16.99 10.09
N SER A 59 6.98 16.57 10.82
CA SER A 59 6.23 17.45 11.72
C SER A 59 5.66 16.67 12.89
N THR A 60 5.74 17.23 14.09
CA THR A 60 5.26 16.59 15.33
C THR A 60 3.74 16.40 15.36
N ASP A 61 3.00 17.27 14.69
CA ASP A 61 1.53 17.22 14.56
C ASP A 61 1.04 16.47 13.31
N ALA A 62 1.96 15.92 12.50
CA ALA A 62 1.62 15.34 11.21
C ALA A 62 0.60 14.21 11.35
N LYS A 63 0.80 13.31 12.32
CA LYS A 63 -0.04 12.12 12.54
C LYS A 63 -1.52 12.48 12.80
N GLN A 64 -1.76 13.54 13.55
CA GLN A 64 -3.09 14.02 13.94
C GLN A 64 -3.72 14.92 12.87
N SER A 65 -2.94 15.42 11.93
CA SER A 65 -3.42 16.27 10.84
C SER A 65 -4.36 15.51 9.88
N LEU A 66 -5.11 16.28 9.09
CA LEU A 66 -6.06 15.73 8.14
C LEU A 66 -5.37 14.88 7.06
N GLY A 67 -5.83 13.63 6.93
CA GLY A 67 -5.37 12.68 5.93
C GLY A 67 -6.11 12.81 4.59
N ILE A 68 -5.75 11.89 3.69
CA ILE A 68 -6.52 11.61 2.47
C ILE A 68 -7.63 10.59 2.77
N TYR A 69 -8.59 10.44 1.86
CA TYR A 69 -9.56 9.36 1.92
C TYR A 69 -8.87 8.01 1.60
N TYR A 70 -8.96 7.02 2.48
CA TYR A 70 -8.43 5.69 2.20
C TYR A 70 -9.55 4.76 1.69
N SER A 71 -9.57 4.48 0.40
CA SER A 71 -10.60 3.67 -0.25
C SER A 71 -10.29 2.18 -0.12
N LYS A 72 -11.03 1.46 0.73
CA LYS A 72 -10.85 0.01 0.98
C LYS A 72 -11.75 -0.92 0.17
N GLN A 73 -12.81 -0.39 -0.44
CA GLN A 73 -13.81 -1.18 -1.17
C GLN A 73 -14.18 -0.48 -2.48
N PHE A 74 -14.73 -1.24 -3.42
CA PHE A 74 -15.24 -0.69 -4.66
C PHE A 74 -16.61 -0.07 -4.39
N ASP A 75 -16.69 1.25 -4.49
CA ASP A 75 -17.94 1.98 -4.43
C ASP A 75 -18.00 2.99 -5.59
N PRO A 76 -18.85 2.76 -6.61
CA PRO A 76 -18.97 3.65 -7.76
C PRO A 76 -19.66 4.96 -7.42
N ASN A 77 -20.39 5.02 -6.29
CA ASN A 77 -21.14 6.18 -5.82
C ASN A 77 -20.46 6.88 -4.65
N ALA A 78 -19.25 6.43 -4.26
CA ALA A 78 -18.50 7.02 -3.16
C ALA A 78 -18.30 8.52 -3.38
N LEU A 79 -19.03 9.31 -2.61
CA LEU A 79 -18.65 10.69 -2.37
C LEU A 79 -17.37 10.61 -1.55
N ASN A 80 -16.21 10.88 -2.18
CA ASN A 80 -14.87 10.85 -1.56
C ASN A 80 -14.82 11.80 -0.34
N ARG A 81 -15.34 11.35 0.80
CA ARG A 81 -15.44 12.12 2.02
C ARG A 81 -14.23 11.78 2.86
N ARG A 82 -13.35 12.77 3.05
CA ARG A 82 -12.18 12.69 3.95
C ARG A 82 -12.54 12.66 5.43
N VAL A 83 -13.83 12.59 5.77
CA VAL A 83 -14.33 12.88 7.12
C VAL A 83 -13.73 11.86 8.09
N GLY A 84 -12.87 12.35 8.99
CA GLY A 84 -12.29 11.57 10.09
C GLY A 84 -11.04 10.76 9.77
N THR A 85 -10.48 10.79 8.55
CA THR A 85 -9.21 10.09 8.28
C THR A 85 -8.02 10.98 8.63
N THR A 86 -7.22 10.59 9.62
CA THR A 86 -5.96 11.26 9.97
C THR A 86 -4.80 10.73 9.12
N VAL A 87 -3.68 11.46 9.06
CA VAL A 87 -2.46 10.94 8.41
C VAL A 87 -2.02 9.63 9.03
N ASP A 88 -2.08 9.51 10.35
CA ASP A 88 -1.72 8.26 11.05
C ASP A 88 -2.54 7.07 10.53
N GLN A 89 -3.86 7.25 10.43
CA GLN A 89 -4.76 6.20 9.94
C GLN A 89 -4.47 5.83 8.48
N VAL A 90 -4.09 6.81 7.64
CA VAL A 90 -3.69 6.53 6.24
C VAL A 90 -2.45 5.63 6.23
N TYR A 91 -1.40 5.99 6.97
CA TYR A 91 -0.15 5.22 7.01
C TYR A 91 -0.36 3.82 7.59
N LEU A 92 -1.14 3.69 8.67
CA LEU A 92 -1.46 2.38 9.25
C LEU A 92 -2.23 1.49 8.26
N ASN A 93 -3.16 2.07 7.48
CA ASN A 93 -3.86 1.32 6.43
C ASN A 93 -2.91 0.89 5.30
N VAL A 94 -2.00 1.77 4.86
CA VAL A 94 -0.97 1.43 3.86
C VAL A 94 -0.10 0.28 4.36
N ILE A 95 0.38 0.36 5.62
CA ILE A 95 1.22 -0.66 6.23
C ILE A 95 0.47 -2.00 6.28
N ALA A 96 -0.76 -2.02 6.79
CA ALA A 96 -1.55 -3.24 6.90
C ALA A 96 -1.79 -3.91 5.54
N ASP A 97 -2.08 -3.13 4.50
CA ASP A 97 -2.25 -3.66 3.14
C ASP A 97 -0.94 -4.23 2.58
N LEU A 98 0.20 -3.54 2.79
CA LEU A 98 1.50 -4.03 2.32
C LEU A 98 1.99 -5.26 3.09
N GLU A 99 1.77 -5.35 4.41
CA GLU A 99 2.11 -6.53 5.21
C GLU A 99 1.28 -7.75 4.78
N ARG A 100 -0.03 -7.57 4.56
CA ARG A 100 -0.89 -8.63 4.01
C ARG A 100 -0.48 -8.99 2.59
N ALA A 101 -0.12 -8.00 1.77
CA ALA A 101 0.37 -8.26 0.43
C ALA A 101 1.67 -9.08 0.44
N TYR A 102 2.58 -8.77 1.35
CA TYR A 102 3.86 -9.46 1.52
C TYR A 102 3.69 -10.92 1.95
N SER A 103 2.67 -11.24 2.75
CA SER A 103 2.39 -12.62 3.17
C SER A 103 1.75 -13.46 2.05
N LEU A 104 1.09 -12.84 1.08
CA LEU A 104 0.35 -13.52 0.01
C LEU A 104 1.10 -13.59 -1.32
N VAL A 105 1.93 -12.60 -1.65
CA VAL A 105 2.62 -12.52 -2.94
C VAL A 105 3.68 -13.61 -3.09
N ASN A 106 3.86 -14.09 -4.32
CA ASN A 106 4.94 -15.00 -4.65
C ASN A 106 6.33 -14.34 -4.51
N ALA A 107 7.33 -15.17 -4.22
CA ALA A 107 8.72 -14.73 -4.17
C ALA A 107 9.21 -14.16 -5.52
N ASN A 108 8.75 -14.75 -6.63
CA ASN A 108 9.08 -14.30 -7.98
C ASN A 108 7.80 -14.28 -8.84
N ASN A 109 7.56 -13.17 -9.53
CA ASN A 109 6.45 -12.99 -10.47
C ASN A 109 6.93 -12.58 -11.88
N GLY A 110 8.24 -12.60 -12.13
CA GLY A 110 8.83 -12.10 -13.37
C GLY A 110 8.99 -10.57 -13.40
N ILE A 111 9.55 -10.07 -14.49
CA ILE A 111 9.86 -8.65 -14.66
C ILE A 111 8.56 -7.86 -14.83
N GLY A 112 8.48 -6.71 -14.16
CA GLY A 112 7.34 -5.79 -14.27
C GLY A 112 6.14 -6.12 -13.38
N ARG A 113 6.27 -7.11 -12.49
CA ARG A 113 5.26 -7.48 -11.50
C ARG A 113 5.78 -7.31 -10.08
N LEU A 114 4.87 -7.07 -9.14
CA LEU A 114 5.24 -6.98 -7.73
C LEU A 114 5.59 -8.39 -7.23
N ASN A 115 6.75 -8.52 -6.62
CA ASN A 115 7.21 -9.73 -5.97
C ASN A 115 7.53 -9.43 -4.50
N LYS A 116 7.88 -10.47 -3.74
CA LYS A 116 8.11 -10.35 -2.29
C LYS A 116 9.18 -9.31 -1.93
N SER A 117 10.30 -9.27 -2.66
CA SER A 117 11.38 -8.28 -2.46
C SER A 117 10.93 -6.85 -2.82
N ALA A 118 10.15 -6.67 -3.88
CA ALA A 118 9.59 -5.37 -4.25
C ALA A 118 8.66 -4.84 -3.15
N ILE A 119 7.78 -5.69 -2.62
CA ILE A 119 6.89 -5.30 -1.51
C ILE A 119 7.69 -4.99 -0.24
N ALA A 120 8.73 -5.76 0.08
CA ALA A 120 9.61 -5.46 1.21
C ALA A 120 10.28 -4.07 1.07
N GLY A 121 10.77 -3.74 -0.13
CA GLY A 121 11.34 -2.41 -0.39
C GLY A 121 10.31 -1.28 -0.22
N LEU A 122 9.05 -1.52 -0.60
CA LEU A 122 7.95 -0.59 -0.37
C LEU A 122 7.62 -0.45 1.12
N LEU A 123 7.55 -1.56 1.88
CA LEU A 123 7.35 -1.55 3.33
C LEU A 123 8.45 -0.74 4.03
N SER A 124 9.71 -1.02 3.71
CA SER A 124 10.86 -0.28 4.25
C SER A 124 10.71 1.24 4.02
N ARG A 125 10.35 1.64 2.79
CA ARG A 125 10.08 3.06 2.48
C ARG A 125 8.91 3.64 3.29
N VAL A 126 7.80 2.92 3.41
CA VAL A 126 6.63 3.42 4.16
C VAL A 126 6.96 3.57 5.64
N TYR A 127 7.64 2.59 6.25
CA TYR A 127 8.06 2.68 7.65
C TYR A 127 9.06 3.81 7.88
N LEU A 128 9.92 4.12 6.91
CA LEU A 128 10.84 5.26 7.01
C LEU A 128 10.07 6.58 7.08
N TYR A 129 9.04 6.74 6.24
CA TYR A 129 8.16 7.92 6.28
C TYR A 129 7.29 7.97 7.54
N TYR A 130 6.95 6.81 8.11
CA TYR A 130 6.17 6.70 9.33
C TYR A 130 6.99 6.93 10.62
N GLY A 131 8.29 6.64 10.57
CA GLY A 131 9.23 6.77 11.68
C GLY A 131 9.49 5.47 12.47
N ASN A 132 9.16 4.30 11.92
CA ASN A 132 9.45 3.00 12.56
C ASN A 132 10.78 2.43 12.04
N TYR A 133 11.89 2.98 12.53
CA TYR A 133 13.24 2.61 12.07
C TYR A 133 13.60 1.12 12.25
N PRO A 134 13.20 0.42 13.33
CA PRO A 134 13.42 -1.01 13.44
C PRO A 134 12.84 -1.80 12.25
N LYS A 135 11.59 -1.47 11.85
CA LYS A 135 10.96 -2.09 10.69
C LYS A 135 11.59 -1.68 9.36
N VAL A 136 12.18 -0.48 9.27
CA VAL A 136 12.92 -0.07 8.07
C VAL A 136 14.08 -1.03 7.80
N VAL A 137 14.88 -1.33 8.82
CA VAL A 137 16.05 -2.23 8.71
C VAL A 137 15.58 -3.64 8.35
N GLU A 138 14.61 -4.18 9.08
CA GLU A 138 14.05 -5.52 8.83
C GLU A 138 13.62 -5.71 7.38
N TYR A 139 12.82 -4.78 6.83
CA TYR A 139 12.33 -4.90 5.47
C TYR A 139 13.35 -4.47 4.40
N ALA A 140 14.32 -3.62 4.73
CA ALA A 140 15.42 -3.29 3.83
C ALA A 140 16.31 -4.50 3.58
N ASP A 141 16.66 -5.24 4.64
CA ASP A 141 17.49 -6.43 4.56
C ASP A 141 16.81 -7.54 3.74
N ILE A 142 15.48 -7.66 3.85
CA ILE A 142 14.68 -8.58 3.03
C ILE A 142 14.62 -8.14 1.56
N ALA A 143 14.55 -6.82 1.30
CA ALA A 143 14.42 -6.28 -0.04
C ALA A 143 15.71 -6.40 -0.86
N ILE A 144 16.86 -6.36 -0.18
CA ILE A 144 18.17 -6.57 -0.79
C ILE A 144 18.32 -8.09 -1.02
N PRO A 145 18.44 -8.55 -2.27
CA PRO A 145 18.76 -9.93 -2.52
C PRO A 145 20.12 -10.24 -1.89
N ALA A 146 20.19 -11.30 -1.08
CA ALA A 146 21.46 -11.79 -0.55
C ALA A 146 22.37 -12.17 -1.74
N GLY A 147 23.39 -11.34 -2.01
CA GLY A 147 24.48 -11.63 -2.94
C GLY A 147 24.21 -11.36 -4.42
N SER A 148 24.36 -10.10 -4.84
CA SER A 148 25.04 -9.80 -6.11
C SER A 148 26.51 -9.54 -5.79
N SER A 149 27.27 -10.61 -5.56
CA SER A 149 28.71 -10.65 -5.37
C SER A 149 29.24 -11.89 -6.06
#